data_AF-A0A8T5S1T8-F1
#
_entry.id   AF-A0A8T5S1T8-F1
#
_cell.length_a   1.000
_cell.length_b   1.000
_cell.length_c   1.000
_cell.angle_alpha   90.00
_cell.angle_beta   90.00
_cell.angle_gamma   90.00
#
_symmetry.space_group_name_H-M   'P 1'
#
loop_
_entity.id
_entity.type
_entity.pdbx_description
1 polymer ?
#
loop_
_entity_poly.entity_id
_entity_poly.type
_entity_poly.pdbx_seq_one_letter_code
_entity_poly.pdbx_strand_id
1 'polypeptide(L)' 'MSLIPPEEKEEIITKLFIDWDKCKNMFYNNIYLENSKIVIKMPLIPRDGSEDELKIRRFDLGKYTYLCSY' A
#
# COMPACT_ATOMS: atom_id res chain seq x y z
N MET A 1 28.18 -2.40 34.81
CA MET A 1 27.23 -1.57 34.06
C MET A 1 26.83 -2.34 32.81
N SER A 2 25.55 -2.66 32.63
CA SER A 2 25.09 -3.36 31.43
C SER A 2 24.80 -2.32 30.36
N LEU A 3 25.54 -2.38 29.24
CA LEU A 3 25.27 -1.56 28.06
C LEU A 3 24.07 -2.17 27.35
N ILE A 4 22.93 -1.49 27.42
CA ILE A 4 21.75 -1.86 26.63
C ILE A 4 22.06 -1.42 25.19
N PRO A 5 22.05 -2.33 24.20
CA PRO A 5 22.26 -1.95 22.80
C PRO A 5 21.12 -1.01 22.36
N PRO A 6 21.40 -0.03 21.49
CA PRO A 6 20.36 0.85 20.97
C PRO A 6 19.32 0.00 20.22
N GLU A 7 18.05 0.15 20.61
CA GLU A 7 16.92 -0.40 19.87
C GLU A 7 16.88 0.33 18.51
N GLU A 8 17.26 -0.37 17.44
CA GLU A 8 17.02 0.10 16.08
C GLU A 8 15.51 0.15 15.89
N LYS A 9 14.92 1.34 16.04
CA LYS A 9 13.52 1.56 15.69
C LYS A 9 13.40 1.38 14.18
N GLU A 10 12.85 0.25 13.75
CA GLU A 10 12.44 0.08 12.35
C GLU A 10 11.38 1.13 12.04
N GLU A 11 11.78 2.22 11.38
CA GLU A 11 10.82 3.20 10.87
C GLU A 11 10.02 2.56 9.74
N ILE A 12 8.71 2.42 9.97
CA ILE A 12 7.79 1.91 8.96
C ILE A 12 7.53 3.05 7.97
N ILE A 13 8.07 2.96 6.76
CA ILE A 13 7.80 3.94 5.71
C ILE A 13 6.47 3.57 5.02
N THR A 14 5.46 4.42 5.21
CA THR A 14 4.12 4.26 4.62
C THR A 14 3.80 5.36 3.64
N LYS A 15 3.26 5.01 2.46
CA LYS A 15 2.78 5.97 1.45
C LYS A 15 1.29 5.75 1.18
N LEU A 16 0.51 6.84 1.16
CA LEU A 16 -0.93 6.84 0.88
C LEU A 16 -1.17 7.40 -0.53
N PHE A 17 -2.03 6.76 -1.31
CA PHE A 17 -2.40 7.25 -2.64
C PHE A 17 -3.77 6.72 -3.09
N ILE A 18 -4.41 7.48 -3.97
CA ILE A 18 -5.67 7.08 -4.60
C ILE A 18 -5.37 6.41 -5.94
N ASP A 19 -6.04 5.29 -6.21
CA ASP A 19 -5.93 4.52 -7.44
C ASP A 19 -7.31 4.34 -8.06
N TRP A 20 -7.40 4.49 -9.38
CA TRP A 20 -8.63 4.24 -10.13
C TRP A 20 -8.50 2.96 -10.95
N ASP A 21 -9.25 1.94 -10.57
CA ASP A 21 -9.37 0.70 -11.33
C ASP A 21 -10.39 0.90 -12.45
N LYS A 22 -9.90 1.19 -13.66
CA LYS A 22 -10.73 1.36 -14.85
C LYS A 22 -11.57 0.13 -15.22
N CYS A 23 -11.11 -1.08 -14.89
CA CYS A 23 -11.83 -2.32 -15.24
C CYS A 23 -13.07 -2.49 -14.35
N LYS A 24 -12.97 -2.09 -13.08
CA LYS A 24 -14.09 -2.14 -12.12
C LYS A 24 -14.86 -0.83 -12.03
N ASN A 25 -14.30 0.22 -12.61
CA ASN A 25 -14.71 1.61 -12.45
C ASN A 25 -14.80 2.02 -10.97
N MET A 26 -13.80 1.65 -10.17
CA MET A 26 -13.79 1.89 -8.71
C MET A 26 -12.54 2.64 -8.28
N PHE A 27 -12.72 3.53 -7.30
CA PHE A 27 -11.63 4.20 -6.63
C PHE A 27 -11.21 3.43 -5.38
N TYR A 28 -9.91 3.33 -5.17
CA TYR A 28 -9.31 2.70 -4.00
C TYR A 28 -8.41 3.70 -3.27
N ASN A 29 -8.50 3.69 -1.94
CA ASN A 29 -7.51 4.28 -1.07
C ASN A 29 -6.45 3.21 -0.75
N ASN A 30 -5.22 3.42 -1.17
CA ASN A 30 -4.15 2.46 -1.07
C ASN A 30 -3.11 2.90 -0.04
N ILE A 31 -2.65 1.96 0.78
CA ILE A 31 -1.52 2.12 1.69
C ILE A 31 -0.39 1.24 1.19
N TYR A 32 0.73 1.83 0.80
CA TYR A 32 1.96 1.12 0.47
C TYR A 32 2.91 1.09 1.65
N LEU A 33 3.27 -0.12 2.06
CA LEU A 33 4.26 -0.42 3.08
C LEU A 33 5.58 -0.71 2.36
N GLU A 34 6.50 0.25 2.38
CA GLU A 34 7.71 0.20 1.55
C GLU A 34 8.67 -0.90 2.01
N ASN A 35 8.81 -1.08 3.33
CA ASN A 35 9.68 -2.08 3.95
C ASN A 35 9.29 -3.51 3.55
N SER A 36 7.99 -3.79 3.41
CA SER A 36 7.48 -5.12 3.08
C SER A 36 7.10 -5.29 1.60
N LYS A 37 7.13 -4.20 0.82
CA LYS A 37 6.64 -4.17 -0.58
C LYS A 37 5.21 -4.70 -0.68
N ILE A 38 4.35 -4.25 0.23
CA ILE A 38 2.93 -4.62 0.30
C ILE A 38 2.08 -3.39 0.06
N VAL A 39 1.00 -3.56 -0.71
CA VAL A 39 -0.06 -2.57 -0.83
C VAL A 39 -1.35 -3.13 -0.25
N ILE A 40 -1.99 -2.34 0.61
CA ILE A 40 -3.33 -2.59 1.12
C ILE A 40 -4.27 -1.70 0.33
N LYS A 41 -5.22 -2.30 -0.40
CA LYS A 41 -6.22 -1.58 -1.17
C LYS A 41 -7.56 -1.62 -0.46
N MET A 42 -8.13 -0.45 -0.20
CA MET A 42 -9.44 -0.29 0.41
C MET A 42 -10.35 0.47 -0.56
N PRO A 43 -11.56 0.00 -0.83
CA PRO A 43 -12.49 0.74 -1.68
C PRO A 43 -12.82 2.10 -1.04
N LEU A 44 -12.75 3.17 -1.84
CA LEU A 44 -13.00 4.53 -1.36
C LEU A 44 -14.49 4.78 -1.10
N ILE A 45 -15.34 4.17 -1.92
CA ILE A 45 -16.80 4.26 -1.82
C ILE A 45 -17.32 2.82 -1.82
N PRO A 46 -18.01 2.37 -0.76
CA PRO A 46 -18.63 1.05 -0.75
C PRO A 46 -19.74 0.98 -1.80
N ARG A 47 -19.80 -0.10 -2.59
CA ARG A 47 -20.94 -0.37 -3.46
C ARG A 47 -21.92 -1.31 -2.75
N ASP A 48 -23.22 -1.00 -2.85
CA ASP A 48 -24.27 -1.85 -2.31
C ASP A 48 -24.19 -3.26 -2.93
N GLY A 49 -24.05 -4.27 -2.06
CA GLY A 49 -24.05 -5.68 -2.45
C GLY A 49 -22.71 -6.24 -2.94
N SER A 50 -21.61 -5.47 -2.97
CA SER A 50 -20.27 -6.04 -3.14
C SER A 50 -19.63 -6.29 -1.78
N GLU A 51 -19.07 -7.50 -1.61
CA GLU A 51 -18.05 -7.75 -0.60
C GLU A 51 -16.82 -6.93 -0.99
N ASP A 52 -16.85 -5.66 -0.59
CA ASP A 52 -15.80 -4.66 -0.79
C ASP A 52 -14.65 -4.95 0.18
N GLU A 53 -14.07 -6.14 0.01
CA GLU A 53 -13.04 -6.68 0.87
C GLU A 53 -11.74 -5.88 0.72
N LEU A 54 -11.12 -5.64 1.87
CA LEU A 54 -9.76 -5.15 1.97
C LEU A 54 -8.81 -6.12 1.25
N LYS A 55 -8.05 -5.63 0.29
CA LYS A 55 -7.15 -6.46 -0.53
C LYS A 55 -5.71 -6.18 -0.17
N ILE A 56 -5.01 -7.18 0.36
CA ILE A 56 -3.57 -7.13 0.59
C ILE A 56 -2.88 -7.75 -0.63
N ARG A 57 -1.97 -7.01 -1.26
CA ARG A 57 -1.21 -7.48 -2.43
C ARG A 57 0.27 -7.15 -2.28
N ARG A 58 1.13 -8.06 -2.72
CA ARG A 58 2.55 -7.76 -2.88
C ARG A 58 2.72 -6.85 -4.09
N PHE A 59 3.33 -5.70 -3.89
CA PHE A 59 3.54 -4.69 -4.91
C PHE A 59 4.98 -4.20 -4.82
N ASP A 60 5.75 -4.36 -5.90
CA ASP A 60 7.15 -3.92 -5.91
C ASP A 60 7.25 -2.65 -6.75
N LEU A 61 7.35 -1.49 -6.11
CA LEU A 61 7.43 -0.20 -6.80
C LEU A 61 8.51 -0.23 -7.89
N GLY A 62 9.66 -0.85 -7.61
CA GLY A 62 10.80 -0.97 -8.51
C GLY A 62 10.50 -1.70 -9.82
N LYS A 63 9.53 -2.63 -9.83
CA LYS A 63 9.10 -3.34 -11.05
C LYS A 63 8.21 -2.49 -11.95
N TYR A 64 7.55 -1.48 -11.37
CA TYR A 64 6.59 -0.64 -12.06
C TYR A 64 7.09 0.81 -12.24
N THR A 65 8.30 1.15 -11.77
CA THR A 65 8.93 2.47 -11.95
C THR A 65 9.02 2.90 -13.42
N TYR A 66 9.08 1.94 -14.36
CA TYR A 66 9.04 2.21 -15.80
C TYR A 66 7.75 2.91 -16.28
N LEU A 67 6.69 2.92 -15.47
CA LEU A 67 5.43 3.63 -15.78
C LEU A 67 5.41 5.08 -15.27
N CYS A 68 6.39 5.49 -14.47
CA CYS A 68 6.42 6.81 -13.82
C CYS A 68 7.56 7.72 -14.31
N SER A 69 8.41 7.28 -15.26
CA SER A 69 9.39 8.18 -15.89
C SER A 69 8.77 8.85 -17.12
N TYR A 70 8.18 10.03 -16.92
CA TYR A 70 8.02 11.06 -17.94
C TYR A 70 8.65 12.35 -17.42
#